data_AF-A0A519KZ29-F1
#
_entry.id   AF-A0A519KZ29-F1
#
_cell.length_a   1.000
_cell.length_b   1.000
_cell.length_c   1.000
_cell.angle_alpha   90.00
_cell.angle_beta   90.00
_cell.angle_gamma   90.00
#
_symmetry.space_group_name_H-M   'P 1'
#
loop_
_entity.id
_entity.type
_entity.pdbx_description
1 polymer ?
#
loop_
_entity_poly.entity_id
_entity_poly.type
_entity_poly.pdbx_seq_one_letter_code
_entity_poly.pdbx_strand_id
1 'polypeptide(L)' 'VEGAHAHDVAQIMDRYGVAVRAGLHCAEPLAKRFGLTSSARASFALYNTTEDVDTFADALIKAREFFA' A
#
# COMPACT_ATOMS: atom_id res chain seq x y z
N VAL A 1 2.22 4.43 6.51
CA VAL A 1 1.26 5.41 7.06
C VAL A 1 1.16 5.10 8.54
N GLU A 2 1.71 5.97 9.39
CA GLU A 2 1.64 5.76 10.85
C GLU A 2 0.17 5.71 11.29
N GLY A 3 -0.15 4.83 12.24
CA GLY A 3 -1.51 4.68 12.76
C GLY A 3 -2.50 3.92 11.88
N ALA A 4 -2.21 3.68 10.59
CA ALA A 4 -3.13 2.99 9.68
C ALA A 4 -2.75 1.51 9.47
N HIS A 5 -3.74 0.60 9.50
CA HIS A 5 -3.51 -0.78 9.09
C HIS A 5 -3.34 -0.86 7.58
N ALA A 6 -2.49 -1.78 7.11
CA ALA A 6 -2.22 -1.93 5.68
C ALA A 6 -3.49 -2.24 4.86
N HIS A 7 -4.46 -2.93 5.45
CA HIS A 7 -5.75 -3.22 4.81
C HIS A 7 -6.60 -1.97 4.60
N ASP A 8 -6.63 -1.05 5.56
CA ASP A 8 -7.40 0.19 5.43
C ASP A 8 -6.78 1.10 4.35
N VAL A 9 -5.45 1.17 4.31
CA VAL A 9 -4.71 1.89 3.24
C VAL A 9 -5.06 1.29 1.88
N ALA A 10 -4.99 -0.03 1.72
CA ALA A 10 -5.32 -0.68 0.46
C ALA A 10 -6.78 -0.43 0.04
N GLN A 11 -7.72 -0.45 0.99
CA GLN A 11 -9.13 -0.18 0.71
C GLN A 11 -9.38 1.27 0.29
N ILE A 12 -8.66 2.25 0.85
CA ILE A 12 -8.77 3.64 0.42
C ILE A 12 -8.15 3.84 -0.96
N MET A 13 -6.96 3.28 -1.20
CA MET A 13 -6.28 3.38 -2.49
C MET A 13 -7.11 2.78 -3.63
N ASP A 14 -7.83 1.69 -3.38
CA ASP A 14 -8.76 1.08 -4.35
C ASP A 14 -9.86 2.05 -4.80
N ARG A 15 -10.38 2.90 -3.91
CA ARG A 15 -11.37 3.95 -4.26
C ARG A 15 -10.81 5.02 -5.20
N TYR A 16 -9.49 5.18 -5.23
CA TYR A 16 -8.80 6.10 -6.14
C TYR A 16 -8.27 5.37 -7.40
N GLY A 17 -8.67 4.12 -7.63
CA GLY A 17 -8.26 3.34 -8.80
C GLY A 17 -6.88 2.72 -8.68
N VAL A 18 -6.28 2.69 -7.49
CA VAL A 18 -4.93 2.16 -7.27
C VAL A 18 -4.98 0.81 -6.57
N ALA A 19 -4.68 -0.25 -7.33
CA ALA A 19 -4.69 -1.62 -6.83
C ALA A 19 -3.35 -1.98 -6.14
N VAL A 20 -3.40 -2.20 -4.83
CA VAL A 20 -2.28 -2.72 -4.02
C VAL A 20 -2.70 -3.93 -3.20
N ARG A 21 -1.74 -4.73 -2.74
CA ARG A 21 -2.02 -5.86 -1.85
C ARG A 21 -1.61 -5.52 -0.42
N ALA A 22 -2.47 -5.82 0.55
CA ALA A 22 -2.15 -5.77 1.98
C ALA A 22 -1.91 -7.18 2.57
N GLY A 23 -1.17 -7.24 3.68
CA GLY A 23 -1.00 -8.45 4.49
C GLY A 23 0.46 -8.84 4.68
N LEU A 24 0.70 -10.13 4.98
CA LEU A 24 2.04 -10.70 5.20
C LEU A 24 2.71 -11.21 3.91
N HIS A 25 1.99 -11.18 2.78
CA HIS A 25 2.49 -11.58 1.46
C HIS A 25 3.12 -12.98 1.39
N CYS A 26 2.58 -13.94 2.16
CA CYS A 26 3.13 -15.29 2.31
C CYS A 26 4.59 -15.31 2.83
N ALA A 27 5.03 -14.25 3.51
CA ALA A 27 6.39 -14.05 3.99
C ALA A 27 6.42 -13.76 5.50
N GLU A 28 5.63 -14.49 6.28
CA GLU A 28 5.47 -14.27 7.73
C GLU A 28 6.80 -14.25 8.51
N PRO A 29 7.78 -15.14 8.28
CA PRO A 29 9.06 -15.06 8.99
C PRO A 29 9.83 -13.76 8.73
N LEU A 30 9.74 -13.24 7.49
CA LEU A 30 10.37 -11.98 7.11
C LEU A 30 9.67 -10.80 7.78
N ALA A 31 8.34 -10.78 7.76
CA ALA A 31 7.56 -9.74 8.43
C ALA A 31 7.87 -9.70 9.94
N LYS A 32 7.95 -10.87 10.60
CA LYS A 32 8.38 -10.99 12.01
C LYS A 32 9.78 -10.42 12.24
N ARG A 33 10.73 -10.70 11.35
CA ARG A 33 12.09 -10.15 11.42
C ARG A 33 12.11 -8.61 11.37
N PHE A 34 11.17 -7.99 10.65
CA PHE A 34 11.01 -6.54 10.57
C PHE A 34 10.06 -5.96 11.63
N GLY A 35 9.48 -6.78 12.51
CA GLY A 35 8.52 -6.33 13.52
C GLY A 35 7.18 -5.87 12.93
N LEU A 36 6.83 -6.32 11.72
CA LEU A 36 5.61 -5.93 11.02
C LEU A 36 4.54 -7.03 11.13
N THR A 37 3.29 -6.63 11.32
CA THR A 37 2.11 -7.52 11.30
C THR A 37 1.41 -7.53 9.94
N SER A 38 1.60 -6.47 9.15
CA SER A 38 1.12 -6.37 7.77
C SER A 38 1.89 -5.28 7.04
N SER A 39 1.93 -5.37 5.71
CA SER A 39 2.42 -4.31 4.83
C SER A 39 1.49 -4.14 3.63
N ALA A 40 1.48 -2.94 3.06
CA ALA A 40 0.93 -2.71 1.73
C ALA A 40 2.09 -2.82 0.72
N ARG A 41 1.85 -3.48 -0.42
CA ARG A 41 2.84 -3.67 -1.48
C ARG A 41 2.28 -3.23 -2.82
N ALA A 42 2.90 -2.19 -3.39
CA ALA A 42 2.82 -1.88 -4.81
C ALA A 42 3.95 -2.63 -5.54
N SER A 43 3.60 -3.34 -6.61
CA SER A 43 4.54 -4.12 -7.42
C SER A 43 4.41 -3.70 -8.88
N PHE A 44 5.48 -3.18 -9.44
CA PHE A 44 5.54 -2.71 -10.82
C PHE A 44 5.90 -3.84 -11.78
N ALA A 45 5.44 -3.72 -13.03
CA ALA A 45 5.72 -4.60 -14.14
C ALA A 45 6.09 -3.78 -15.40
N LEU A 46 6.42 -4.48 -16.49
CA LEU A 46 6.86 -3.87 -17.75
C LEU A 46 5.86 -2.84 -18.32
N TYR A 47 4.58 -3.01 -18.04
CA TYR A 47 3.49 -2.19 -18.58
C TYR A 47 3.13 -0.98 -17.70
N ASN A 48 3.74 -0.83 -16.53
CA ASN A 48 3.48 0.34 -15.70
C ASN A 48 4.20 1.57 -16.25
N THR A 49 3.58 2.73 -16.03
CA THR A 49 4.12 4.02 -16.49
C THR A 49 4.46 4.94 -15.31
N THR A 50 5.06 6.08 -15.61
CA THR A 50 5.29 7.14 -14.61
C THR A 50 3.98 7.73 -14.11
N GLU A 51 2.95 7.82 -14.95
CA GLU A 51 1.62 8.29 -14.55
C GLU A 51 0.96 7.34 -13.54
N ASP A 52 1.22 6.03 -13.60
CA ASP A 52 0.77 5.09 -12.56
C ASP A 52 1.43 5.39 -11.21
N VAL A 53 2.70 5.78 -11.21
CA VAL A 53 3.45 6.16 -10.00
C VAL A 53 2.87 7.44 -9.41
N ASP A 54 2.57 8.44 -10.24
CA ASP A 54 1.96 9.70 -9.81
C ASP A 54 0.58 9.45 -9.21
N THR A 55 -0.25 8.64 -9.87
CA THR A 55 -1.58 8.25 -9.37
C THR A 55 -1.48 7.51 -8.04
N PHE A 56 -0.51 6.60 -7.89
CA PHE A 56 -0.22 5.91 -6.64
C PHE A 56 0.19 6.89 -5.53
N ALA A 57 1.08 7.83 -5.81
CA ALA A 57 1.56 8.80 -4.83
C ALA A 57 0.43 9.70 -4.33
N ASP A 58 -0.40 10.21 -5.24
CA ASP A 58 -1.57 11.03 -4.92
C ASP A 58 -2.58 10.26 -4.05
N ALA A 59 -2.86 9.01 -4.39
CA ALA A 59 -3.74 8.15 -3.60
C ALA A 59 -3.18 7.87 -2.20
N LEU A 60 -1.86 7.66 -2.08
CA LEU A 60 -1.20 7.41 -0.80
C LEU A 60 -1.21 8.65 0.11
N ILE A 61 -1.04 9.85 -0.46
CA ILE A 61 -1.15 11.12 0.27
C ILE A 61 -2.56 11.28 0.84
N LYS A 62 -3.60 11.06 0.00
CA LYS A 62 -5.01 11.11 0.44
C LYS A 62 -5.30 10.07 1.52
N ALA A 63 -4.77 8.85 1.38
CA ALA A 63 -4.92 7.81 2.39
C ALA A 63 -4.25 8.20 3.71
N ARG A 64 -3.06 8.82 3.68
CA ARG A 64 -2.38 9.32 4.88
C ARG A 64 -3.20 10.42 5.56
N GLU A 65 -3.74 11.38 4.81
CA GLU A 65 -4.55 12.48 5.33
C GLU A 65 -5.85 11.99 5.98
N PHE A 66 -6.43 10.89 5.49
CA PHE A 66 -7.62 10.29 6.09
C PHE A 66 -7.38 9.74 7.51
N PHE A 67 -6.15 9.33 7.84
CA PHE A 67 -5.78 8.78 9.15
C PHE A 67 -4.96 9.75 10.02
N ALA A 68 -4.72 10.97 9.55
CA ALA A 68 -3.98 12.02 10.27
C ALA A 68 -4.83 12.72 11.34
#